data_AF-A0A429HSA7-F1
#
_entry.id   AF-A0A429HSA7-F1
#
_cell.length_a   1.000
_cell.length_b   1.000
_cell.length_c   1.000
_cell.angle_alpha   90.00
_cell.angle_beta   90.00
_cell.angle_gamma   90.00
#
_symmetry.space_group_name_H-M   'P 1'
#
loop_
_entity.id
_entity.type
_entity.pdbx_description
1 polymer ?
#
loop_
_entity_poly.entity_id
_entity_poly.type
_entity_poly.pdbx_seq_one_letter_code
_entity_poly.pdbx_strand_id
1 'polypeptide(L)'
;GTYMRWVYERTVAALPPGIRVHHHARRALRVVGPREGRQQVWLEGRPRPLLADLVVLTLGHLDAELDEEQLELAAYARANDLVHLPPDFTADSDLSALAPGEPVLVRGFGLAFVDLMVLLTEGRGGHYETGTDGELTYRASGREPVLHVGSRRGVPYHSKIGYDWTGERPPLPRFFGPGEVDALLARPGGFDFRRDVWPLVEKELGFAHYHRLFTAHPEPPRHAQMSYA
;
A
#
# COMPACT_ATOMS: atom_id res chain seq x y z
N GLY A 1 2.95 -8.88 -15.36
CA GLY A 1 2.53 -9.95 -14.44
C GLY A 1 1.36 -10.74 -15.00
N THR A 2 1.37 -12.07 -14.83
CA THR A 2 0.34 -13.01 -15.33
C THR A 2 -1.05 -12.74 -14.77
N TYR A 3 -1.14 -12.39 -13.48
CA TYR A 3 -2.40 -12.08 -12.82
C TYR A 3 -3.10 -10.85 -13.41
N MET A 4 -2.39 -9.72 -13.55
CA MET A 4 -2.95 -8.49 -14.13
C MET A 4 -3.42 -8.68 -15.58
N ARG A 5 -2.68 -9.48 -16.37
CA ARG A 5 -3.11 -9.84 -17.73
C ARG A 5 -4.39 -10.66 -17.71
N TRP A 6 -4.47 -11.67 -16.85
CA TRP A 6 -5.66 -12.49 -16.70
C TRP A 6 -6.88 -11.67 -16.26
N VAL A 7 -6.72 -10.76 -15.30
CA VAL A 7 -7.79 -9.85 -14.87
C VAL A 7 -8.25 -8.97 -16.04
N TYR A 8 -7.31 -8.34 -16.75
CA TYR A 8 -7.61 -7.51 -17.92
C TYR A 8 -8.42 -8.26 -18.98
N GLU A 9 -7.96 -9.45 -19.37
CA GLU A 9 -8.63 -10.29 -20.36
C GLU A 9 -10.05 -10.65 -19.93
N ARG A 10 -10.22 -11.02 -18.66
CA ARG A 10 -11.53 -11.36 -18.09
C ARG A 10 -12.47 -10.15 -18.03
N THR A 11 -11.96 -8.97 -17.69
CA THR A 11 -12.74 -7.74 -17.67
C THR A 11 -13.19 -7.34 -19.06
N VAL A 12 -12.30 -7.40 -20.06
CA VAL A 12 -12.65 -7.08 -21.45
C VAL A 12 -13.68 -8.06 -22.01
N ALA A 13 -13.56 -9.35 -21.68
CA ALA A 13 -14.53 -10.37 -22.11
C ALA A 13 -15.93 -10.19 -21.50
N ALA A 14 -16.03 -9.54 -20.33
CA ALA A 14 -17.29 -9.33 -19.61
C ALA A 14 -17.97 -7.98 -19.92
N LEU A 15 -17.49 -7.22 -20.91
CA LEU A 15 -18.04 -5.91 -21.21
C LEU A 15 -19.49 -5.98 -21.73
N PRO A 16 -20.37 -5.05 -21.30
CA PRO A 16 -21.73 -4.98 -21.81
C PRO A 16 -21.76 -4.56 -23.30
N PRO A 17 -22.88 -4.82 -23.99
CA PRO A 17 -23.10 -4.33 -25.34
C PRO A 17 -22.92 -2.81 -25.43
N GLY A 18 -22.33 -2.33 -26.52
CA GLY A 18 -22.09 -0.90 -26.77
C GLY A 18 -20.75 -0.37 -26.29
N ILE A 19 -19.96 -1.16 -25.55
CA ILE A 19 -18.59 -0.78 -25.18
C ILE A 19 -17.59 -1.41 -26.15
N ARG A 20 -16.62 -0.60 -26.60
CA ARG A 20 -15.50 -1.05 -27.43
C ARG A 20 -14.18 -0.63 -26.78
N VAL A 21 -13.28 -1.60 -26.59
CA VAL A 21 -11.93 -1.34 -26.08
C VAL A 21 -10.93 -1.35 -27.22
N HIS A 22 -10.11 -0.30 -27.28
CA HIS A 22 -8.99 -0.21 -28.20
C HIS A 22 -7.69 -0.23 -27.39
N HIS A 23 -6.91 -1.29 -27.54
CA HIS A 23 -5.60 -1.36 -26.91
C HIS A 23 -4.56 -0.62 -27.76
N HIS A 24 -3.91 0.37 -27.16
CA HIS A 24 -2.79 1.08 -27.76
C HIS A 24 -1.51 0.72 -27.00
N ALA A 25 -0.79 -0.31 -27.46
CA ALA A 25 0.49 -0.76 -26.89
C ALA A 25 1.64 0.22 -27.20
N ARG A 26 1.52 1.47 -26.73
CA ARG A 26 2.44 2.58 -26.97
C ARG A 26 2.52 3.44 -25.72
N ARG A 27 3.68 4.05 -25.48
CA ARG A 27 3.83 5.01 -24.39
C ARG A 27 3.00 6.27 -24.66
N ALA A 28 2.21 6.69 -23.68
CA ALA A 28 1.59 8.01 -23.68
C ALA A 28 2.64 9.03 -23.23
N LEU A 29 2.87 10.05 -24.05
CA LEU A 29 3.94 11.04 -23.85
C LEU A 29 3.45 12.31 -23.16
N ARG A 30 2.23 12.74 -23.46
CA ARG A 30 1.60 13.91 -22.85
C ARG A 30 0.10 13.90 -23.02
N VAL A 31 -0.59 14.55 -22.08
CA VAL A 31 -2.02 14.88 -22.17
C VAL A 31 -2.13 16.39 -22.21
N VAL A 32 -2.85 16.92 -23.19
CA VAL A 32 -3.11 18.37 -23.30
C VAL A 32 -4.58 18.63 -23.59
N GLY A 33 -5.10 19.74 -23.10
CA GLY A 33 -6.48 20.14 -23.32
C GLY A 33 -6.98 21.04 -22.18
N PRO A 34 -8.08 21.76 -22.38
CA PRO A 34 -8.73 22.49 -21.30
C PRO A 34 -9.32 21.52 -20.27
N ARG A 35 -9.38 21.89 -18.99
CA ARG A 35 -9.97 21.05 -17.93
C ARG A 35 -11.43 20.68 -18.23
N GLU A 36 -12.18 21.60 -18.82
CA GLU A 36 -13.57 21.41 -19.24
C GLU A 36 -13.67 21.30 -20.76
N GLY A 37 -13.13 20.21 -21.30
CA GLY A 37 -13.24 19.90 -22.71
C GLY A 37 -12.47 18.66 -23.13
N ARG A 38 -12.47 18.45 -24.44
CA ARG A 38 -11.85 17.27 -25.05
C ARG A 38 -10.33 17.30 -24.86
N GLN A 39 -9.82 16.23 -24.27
CA GLN A 39 -8.40 15.98 -24.06
C GLN A 39 -7.74 15.41 -25.31
N GLN A 40 -6.44 15.64 -25.43
CA GLN A 40 -5.59 15.12 -26.48
C GLN A 40 -4.46 14.31 -25.85
N VAL A 41 -4.45 12.99 -26.07
CA VAL A 41 -3.44 12.07 -25.57
C VAL A 41 -2.45 11.77 -26.70
N TRP A 42 -1.21 12.19 -26.52
CA TRP A 42 -0.15 11.98 -27.50
C TRP A 42 0.53 10.65 -27.22
N LEU A 43 0.55 9.78 -28.23
CA LEU A 43 1.19 8.48 -28.15
C LEU A 43 2.48 8.46 -28.96
N GLU A 44 3.48 7.76 -28.44
CA GLU A 44 4.77 7.59 -29.09
C GLU A 44 4.64 6.99 -30.50
N GLY A 45 5.37 7.59 -31.45
CA GLY A 45 5.37 7.18 -32.85
C GLY A 45 4.05 7.40 -33.58
N ARG A 46 3.15 8.27 -33.08
CA ARG A 46 1.96 8.71 -33.81
C ARG A 46 2.04 10.20 -34.17
N PRO A 47 1.67 10.58 -35.41
CA PRO A 47 1.72 11.97 -35.84
C PRO A 47 0.57 12.83 -35.30
N ARG A 48 -0.48 12.20 -34.73
CA ARG A 48 -1.69 12.88 -34.23
C ARG A 48 -2.12 12.28 -32.89
N PRO A 49 -2.68 13.09 -31.97
CA PRO A 49 -3.16 12.60 -30.69
C PRO A 49 -4.43 11.77 -30.82
N LEU A 50 -4.70 10.97 -29.80
CA LEU A 50 -6.04 10.46 -29.53
C LEU A 50 -6.88 11.56 -28.88
N LEU A 51 -8.11 11.69 -29.35
CA LEU A 51 -9.08 12.59 -28.75
C LEU A 51 -9.93 11.81 -27.75
N ALA A 52 -10.09 12.34 -26.54
CA ALA A 52 -10.88 11.72 -25.49
C ALA A 52 -11.67 12.78 -24.73
N ASP A 53 -12.94 12.51 -24.43
CA ASP A 53 -13.77 13.41 -23.63
C ASP A 53 -13.41 13.32 -22.13
N LEU A 54 -12.83 12.18 -21.69
CA LEU A 54 -12.30 11.95 -20.34
C LEU A 54 -10.98 11.18 -20.42
N VAL A 55 -10.02 11.54 -19.56
CA VAL A 55 -8.76 10.79 -19.39
C VAL A 55 -8.61 10.43 -17.91
N VAL A 56 -8.44 9.13 -17.65
CA VAL A 56 -8.13 8.61 -16.31
C VAL A 56 -6.67 8.16 -16.32
N LEU A 57 -5.86 8.75 -15.44
CA LEU A 57 -4.43 8.43 -15.32
C LEU A 57 -4.24 7.27 -14.34
N THR A 58 -4.00 6.08 -14.89
CA THR A 58 -3.70 4.86 -14.10
C THR A 58 -2.22 4.51 -14.23
N LEU A 59 -1.36 5.48 -13.88
CA LEU A 59 0.09 5.41 -14.15
C LEU A 59 0.86 4.50 -13.19
N GLY A 60 0.20 3.93 -12.19
CA GLY A 60 0.86 3.14 -11.15
C GLY A 60 1.61 4.04 -10.17
N HIS A 61 2.73 3.53 -9.66
CA HIS A 61 3.64 4.31 -8.83
C HIS A 61 4.45 5.24 -9.73
N LEU A 62 4.49 6.52 -9.39
CA LEU A 62 5.35 7.50 -10.04
C LEU A 62 6.55 7.73 -9.13
N ASP A 63 7.73 7.89 -9.73
CA ASP A 63 8.93 8.29 -8.99
C ASP A 63 8.59 9.55 -8.18
N ALA A 64 8.82 9.48 -6.88
CA ALA A 64 8.72 10.66 -6.03
C ALA A 64 9.94 11.55 -6.30
N GLU A 65 9.72 12.85 -6.46
CA GLU A 65 10.83 13.79 -6.36
C GLU A 65 11.45 13.65 -4.96
N LEU A 66 12.77 13.46 -4.93
CA LEU A 66 13.51 13.37 -3.67
C LEU A 66 13.34 14.68 -2.92
N ASP A 67 12.91 14.58 -1.66
CA ASP A 67 12.89 15.73 -0.76
C ASP A 67 14.33 16.17 -0.41
N GLU A 68 14.44 17.34 0.23
CA GLU A 68 15.72 17.93 0.61
C GLU A 68 16.58 16.96 1.46
N GLU A 69 15.95 16.22 2.38
CA GLU A 69 16.63 15.23 3.22
C GLU A 69 17.20 14.07 2.38
N GLN A 70 16.44 13.52 1.42
CA GLN A 70 16.94 12.47 0.53
C GLN A 70 18.08 12.97 -0.36
N LEU A 71 18.01 14.21 -0.84
CA LEU A 71 19.09 14.81 -1.62
C LEU A 71 20.37 14.95 -0.80
N GLU A 72 20.25 15.38 0.47
CA GLU A 72 21.37 15.46 1.41
C GLU A 72 21.99 14.09 1.69
N LEU A 73 21.18 13.06 1.94
CA LEU A 73 21.66 11.70 2.16
C LEU A 73 22.38 11.14 0.92
N ALA A 74 21.82 11.35 -0.26
CA ALA A 74 22.45 10.93 -1.51
C ALA A 74 23.78 11.66 -1.74
N ALA A 75 23.86 12.95 -1.41
CA ALA A 75 25.10 13.72 -1.50
C ALA A 75 26.14 13.24 -0.48
N TYR A 76 25.73 13.00 0.76
CA TYR A 76 26.59 12.47 1.82
C TYR A 76 27.17 11.10 1.43
N ALA A 77 26.33 10.20 0.91
CA ALA A 77 26.78 8.88 0.49
C ALA A 77 27.81 8.96 -0.64
N ARG A 78 27.56 9.79 -1.66
CA ARG A 78 28.54 10.04 -2.74
C ARG A 78 29.85 10.63 -2.22
N ALA A 79 29.79 11.53 -1.24
CA ALA A 79 30.99 12.17 -0.67
C ALA A 79 31.84 11.23 0.20
N ASN A 80 31.28 10.10 0.65
CA ASN A 80 31.92 9.15 1.57
C ASN A 80 32.05 7.74 0.97
N ASP A 81 31.88 7.59 -0.35
CA ASP A 81 31.91 6.30 -1.06
C ASP A 81 30.97 5.23 -0.46
N LEU A 82 29.78 5.67 -0.03
CA LEU A 82 28.72 4.81 0.51
C LEU A 82 27.62 4.54 -0.53
N VAL A 83 26.93 3.42 -0.38
CA VAL A 83 25.72 3.12 -1.12
C VAL A 83 24.52 3.81 -0.46
N HIS A 84 23.75 4.56 -1.24
CA HIS A 84 22.45 5.09 -0.83
C HIS A 84 21.37 4.61 -1.80
N LEU A 85 20.43 3.83 -1.28
CA LEU A 85 19.21 3.46 -1.98
C LEU A 85 18.12 4.47 -1.61
N PRO A 86 17.62 5.28 -2.55
CA PRO A 86 16.54 6.22 -2.27
C PRO A 86 15.22 5.49 -2.01
N PRO A 87 14.19 6.17 -1.49
CA PRO A 87 12.85 5.61 -1.38
C PRO A 87 12.34 5.18 -2.76
N ASP A 88 11.98 3.91 -2.88
CA ASP A 88 11.54 3.29 -4.12
C ASP A 88 10.65 2.07 -3.81
N PHE A 89 9.98 1.51 -4.80
CA PHE A 89 9.29 0.25 -4.66
C PHE A 89 10.33 -0.87 -4.48
N THR A 90 10.31 -1.53 -3.32
CA THR A 90 11.38 -2.44 -2.90
C THR A 90 11.71 -3.55 -3.91
N ALA A 91 10.72 -4.01 -4.68
CA ALA A 91 10.92 -5.06 -5.67
C ALA A 91 11.63 -4.58 -6.95
N ASP A 92 11.61 -3.28 -7.22
CA ASP A 92 12.22 -2.66 -8.39
C ASP A 92 13.63 -2.10 -8.07
N SER A 93 13.98 -1.95 -6.80
CA SER A 93 15.28 -1.46 -6.36
C SER A 93 16.42 -2.46 -6.65
N ASP A 94 17.57 -1.95 -7.08
CA ASP A 94 18.78 -2.77 -7.24
C ASP A 94 19.43 -3.06 -5.88
N LEU A 95 18.95 -4.14 -5.26
CA LEU A 95 19.46 -4.60 -3.98
C LEU A 95 20.82 -5.29 -4.08
N SER A 96 21.36 -5.54 -5.28
CA SER A 96 22.66 -6.21 -5.44
C SER A 96 23.83 -5.38 -4.93
N ALA A 97 23.65 -4.06 -4.82
CA ALA A 97 24.62 -3.13 -4.24
C ALA A 97 24.88 -3.37 -2.74
N LEU A 98 23.99 -4.07 -2.02
CA LEU A 98 24.16 -4.37 -0.59
C LEU A 98 24.92 -5.70 -0.44
N ALA A 99 26.19 -5.66 -0.05
CA ALA A 99 27.03 -6.85 -0.03
C ALA A 99 26.72 -7.79 1.16
N PRO A 100 27.05 -9.09 1.05
CA PRO A 100 26.95 -10.02 2.18
C PRO A 100 27.74 -9.55 3.40
N GLY A 101 27.12 -9.59 4.58
CA GLY A 101 27.72 -9.20 5.86
C GLY A 101 27.92 -7.69 6.05
N GLU A 102 27.61 -6.86 5.05
CA GLU A 102 27.77 -5.41 5.15
C GLU A 102 26.73 -4.79 6.10
N PRO A 103 27.11 -3.83 6.96
CA PRO A 103 26.15 -3.12 7.80
C PRO A 103 25.31 -2.15 6.96
N VAL A 104 23.99 -2.33 6.99
CA VAL A 104 23.03 -1.51 6.24
C VAL A 104 22.09 -0.82 7.22
N LEU A 105 22.09 0.52 7.24
CA LEU A 105 21.12 1.29 8.00
C LEU A 105 19.81 1.39 7.22
N VAL A 106 18.72 0.87 7.78
CA VAL A 106 17.39 0.97 7.19
C VAL A 106 16.56 2.00 7.91
N ARG A 107 16.20 3.08 7.19
CA ARG A 107 15.39 4.18 7.72
C ARG A 107 13.91 3.91 7.55
N GLY A 108 13.33 3.12 8.45
CA GLY A 108 11.90 2.86 8.54
C GLY A 108 11.58 1.38 8.67
N PHE A 109 10.70 1.05 9.62
CA PHE A 109 10.25 -0.32 9.88
C PHE A 109 8.78 -0.51 9.50
N GLY A 110 8.38 -0.04 8.31
CA GLY A 110 7.01 -0.15 7.79
C GLY A 110 6.78 -1.42 6.97
N LEU A 111 5.66 -1.48 6.25
CA LEU A 111 5.34 -2.61 5.37
C LEU A 111 6.43 -2.87 4.32
N ALA A 112 6.94 -1.83 3.67
CA ALA A 112 8.00 -1.95 2.66
C ALA A 112 9.32 -2.54 3.21
N PHE A 113 9.58 -2.40 4.51
CA PHE A 113 10.73 -3.05 5.14
C PHE A 113 10.58 -4.57 5.16
N VAL A 114 9.36 -5.08 5.34
CA VAL A 114 9.13 -6.54 5.36
C VAL A 114 9.47 -7.12 3.98
N ASP A 115 9.09 -6.44 2.91
CA ASP A 115 9.47 -6.83 1.55
C ASP A 115 10.99 -6.79 1.37
N LEU A 116 11.66 -5.75 1.88
CA LEU A 116 13.11 -5.59 1.78
C LEU A 116 13.82 -6.72 2.52
N MET A 117 13.37 -7.00 3.74
CA MET A 117 13.89 -8.08 4.57
C MET A 117 13.76 -9.39 3.82
N VAL A 118 12.57 -9.75 3.32
CA VAL A 118 12.34 -11.00 2.58
C VAL A 118 13.24 -11.11 1.34
N LEU A 119 13.38 -10.04 0.57
CA LEU A 119 14.25 -10.03 -0.62
C LEU A 119 15.73 -10.19 -0.27
N LEU A 120 16.17 -9.60 0.85
CA LEU A 120 17.55 -9.68 1.32
C LEU A 120 17.85 -10.95 2.12
N THR A 121 16.83 -11.70 2.54
CA THR A 121 16.97 -12.95 3.31
C THR A 121 16.62 -14.17 2.44
N GLU A 122 15.35 -14.55 2.36
CA GLU A 122 14.89 -15.69 1.56
C GLU A 122 15.14 -15.49 0.07
N GLY A 123 15.00 -14.27 -0.43
CA GLY A 123 15.37 -13.89 -1.80
C GLY A 123 16.86 -14.09 -2.09
N ARG A 124 17.70 -14.12 -1.04
CA ARG A 124 19.12 -14.47 -1.13
C ARG A 124 19.41 -15.92 -0.71
N GLY A 125 18.40 -16.77 -0.61
CA GLY A 125 18.52 -18.22 -0.41
C GLY A 125 18.60 -18.65 1.05
N GLY A 126 18.43 -17.75 2.01
CA GLY A 126 18.11 -18.18 3.37
C GLY A 126 16.71 -18.79 3.42
N HIS A 127 16.38 -19.46 4.52
CA HIS A 127 15.10 -20.13 4.66
C HIS A 127 14.74 -20.33 6.13
N TYR A 128 13.46 -20.55 6.41
CA TYR A 128 13.00 -20.94 7.73
C TYR A 128 12.86 -22.45 7.85
N GLU A 129 13.37 -23.00 8.95
CA GLU A 129 13.08 -24.37 9.38
C GLU A 129 12.01 -24.34 10.48
N THR A 130 11.02 -25.22 10.37
CA THR A 130 10.00 -25.40 11.41
C THR A 130 10.46 -26.47 12.40
N GLY A 131 10.58 -26.09 13.66
CA GLY A 131 10.85 -26.99 14.78
C GLY A 131 9.67 -27.93 15.07
N THR A 132 9.90 -28.94 15.90
CA THR A 132 8.86 -29.92 16.28
C THR A 132 7.71 -29.31 17.08
N ASP A 133 7.93 -28.15 17.69
CA ASP A 133 6.98 -27.32 18.43
C ASP A 133 6.27 -26.27 17.54
N GLY A 134 6.64 -26.18 16.25
CA GLY A 134 6.14 -25.16 15.33
C GLY A 134 6.94 -23.86 15.33
N GLU A 135 7.98 -23.73 16.17
CA GLU A 135 8.84 -22.55 16.19
C GLU A 135 9.63 -22.43 14.89
N LEU A 136 9.77 -21.20 14.38
CA LEU A 136 10.50 -20.93 13.14
C LEU A 136 11.93 -20.48 13.46
N THR A 137 12.91 -21.24 12.99
CA THR A 137 14.32 -20.85 13.04
C THR A 137 14.79 -20.45 11.65
N TYR A 138 15.24 -19.20 11.51
CA TYR A 138 15.83 -18.74 10.25
C TYR A 138 17.26 -19.29 10.08
N ARG A 139 17.55 -19.79 8.88
CA ARG A 139 18.87 -20.24 8.42
C ARG A 139 19.36 -19.27 7.35
N ALA A 140 20.37 -18.48 7.72
CA ALA A 140 21.05 -17.58 6.79
C ALA A 140 21.84 -18.38 5.74
N SER A 141 21.82 -17.91 4.49
CA SER A 141 22.64 -18.44 3.40
C SER A 141 24.08 -17.91 3.41
N GLY A 142 24.35 -16.86 4.17
CA GLY A 142 25.62 -16.12 4.15
C GLY A 142 25.70 -15.06 3.05
N ARG A 143 24.62 -14.83 2.30
CA ARG A 143 24.51 -13.78 1.27
C ARG A 143 23.75 -12.55 1.77
N GLU A 144 23.21 -12.60 2.97
CA GLU A 144 22.45 -11.53 3.60
C GLU A 144 23.37 -10.40 4.11
N PRO A 145 22.96 -9.12 4.03
CA PRO A 145 23.61 -8.04 4.76
C PRO A 145 23.19 -8.03 6.24
N VAL A 146 23.82 -7.19 7.05
CA VAL A 146 23.42 -6.95 8.45
C VAL A 146 22.54 -5.70 8.52
N LEU A 147 21.24 -5.89 8.74
CA LEU A 147 20.27 -4.79 8.77
C LEU A 147 20.18 -4.14 10.16
N HIS A 148 20.49 -2.85 10.24
CA HIS A 148 20.25 -2.00 11.39
C HIS A 148 19.00 -1.15 11.15
N VAL A 149 17.88 -1.54 11.75
CA VAL A 149 16.56 -1.01 11.38
C VAL A 149 16.10 0.04 12.37
N GLY A 150 15.84 1.25 11.87
CA GLY A 150 15.22 2.34 12.62
C GLY A 150 13.70 2.39 12.39
N SER A 151 12.95 2.72 13.45
CA SER A 151 11.54 3.09 13.35
C SER A 151 11.35 4.53 13.82
N ARG A 152 10.69 5.36 13.01
CA ARG A 152 10.32 6.73 13.42
C ARG A 152 9.45 6.76 14.68
N ARG A 153 8.66 5.70 14.91
CA ARG A 153 7.80 5.57 16.09
C ARG A 153 8.52 4.91 17.28
N GLY A 154 9.78 4.49 17.12
CA GLY A 154 10.54 3.76 18.14
C GLY A 154 10.07 2.32 18.38
N VAL A 155 8.96 1.90 17.77
CA VAL A 155 8.40 0.54 17.90
C VAL A 155 8.17 -0.09 16.52
N PRO A 156 8.27 -1.42 16.38
CA PRO A 156 7.85 -2.14 15.19
C PRO A 156 6.36 -1.92 14.89
N TYR A 157 5.97 -2.06 13.62
CA TYR A 157 4.55 -2.21 13.31
C TYR A 157 4.02 -3.52 13.91
N HIS A 158 2.77 -3.49 14.38
CA HIS A 158 2.10 -4.71 14.82
C HIS A 158 2.01 -5.70 13.66
N SER A 159 2.32 -6.96 13.94
CA SER A 159 2.07 -8.05 13.00
C SER A 159 0.58 -8.15 12.70
N LYS A 160 0.25 -8.77 11.55
CA LYS A 160 -1.14 -9.18 11.31
C LYS A 160 -1.61 -10.04 12.49
N ILE A 161 -2.86 -9.84 12.90
CA ILE A 161 -3.47 -10.64 13.95
C ILE A 161 -3.38 -12.13 13.59
N GLY A 162 -2.75 -12.91 14.47
CA GLY A 162 -2.60 -14.36 14.30
C GLY A 162 -3.79 -15.17 14.81
N TYR A 163 -4.88 -14.50 15.17
CA TYR A 163 -6.12 -15.14 15.61
C TYR A 163 -7.17 -15.05 14.51
N ASP A 164 -7.95 -16.11 14.38
CA ASP A 164 -9.13 -16.14 13.53
C ASP A 164 -10.29 -15.35 14.14
N TRP A 165 -11.26 -14.99 13.29
CA TRP A 165 -12.47 -14.34 13.75
C TRP A 165 -13.34 -15.30 14.59
N THR A 166 -13.54 -14.98 15.87
CA THR A 166 -14.46 -15.68 16.77
C THR A 166 -15.74 -14.88 17.04
N GLY A 167 -16.85 -15.50 17.44
CA GLY A 167 -18.08 -14.74 17.78
C GLY A 167 -18.80 -14.07 16.60
N GLU A 168 -19.87 -13.34 16.93
CA GLU A 168 -20.78 -12.76 15.94
C GLU A 168 -20.12 -11.62 15.14
N ARG A 169 -20.32 -11.62 13.82
CA ARG A 169 -19.89 -10.51 12.97
C ARG A 169 -20.83 -9.33 13.16
N PRO A 170 -20.32 -8.09 13.24
CA PRO A 170 -21.20 -6.94 13.31
C PRO A 170 -22.15 -6.94 12.11
N PRO A 171 -23.44 -6.61 12.31
CA PRO A 171 -24.38 -6.43 11.20
C PRO A 171 -24.03 -5.13 10.48
N LEU A 172 -23.23 -5.24 9.41
CA LEU A 172 -22.79 -4.13 8.57
C LEU A 172 -23.51 -4.18 7.20
N PRO A 173 -23.71 -3.03 6.53
CA PRO A 173 -23.45 -1.67 7.03
C PRO A 173 -24.57 -1.18 7.97
N ARG A 174 -24.23 -0.33 8.94
CA ARG A 174 -25.17 0.28 9.90
C ARG A 174 -25.30 1.80 9.76
N PHE A 175 -24.21 2.47 9.42
CA PHE A 175 -24.11 3.94 9.37
C PHE A 175 -23.60 4.46 8.03
N PHE A 176 -22.99 3.61 7.21
CA PHE A 176 -22.53 3.94 5.86
C PHE A 176 -23.02 2.90 4.87
N GLY A 177 -24.34 2.85 4.67
CA GLY A 177 -25.01 1.92 3.76
C GLY A 177 -25.45 2.56 2.43
N PRO A 178 -26.14 1.80 1.57
CA PRO A 178 -26.62 2.29 0.29
C PRO A 178 -27.49 3.56 0.40
N GLY A 179 -28.37 3.65 1.40
CA GLY A 179 -29.23 4.81 1.59
C GLY A 179 -28.46 6.09 1.91
N GLU A 180 -27.42 6.01 2.74
CA GLU A 180 -26.55 7.16 3.02
C GLU A 180 -25.73 7.56 1.79
N VAL A 181 -25.24 6.58 1.03
CA VAL A 181 -24.51 6.82 -0.23
C VAL A 181 -25.42 7.50 -1.26
N ASP A 182 -26.63 6.99 -1.44
CA ASP A 182 -27.62 7.56 -2.36
C ASP A 182 -27.96 9.01 -1.97
N ALA A 183 -28.16 9.27 -0.67
CA ALA A 183 -28.44 10.60 -0.16
C ALA A 183 -27.26 11.58 -0.35
N LEU A 184 -26.01 11.09 -0.27
CA LEU A 184 -24.82 11.90 -0.57
C LEU A 184 -24.71 12.22 -2.06
N LEU A 185 -24.95 11.22 -2.93
CA LEU A 185 -24.89 11.38 -4.38
C LEU A 185 -26.02 12.25 -4.95
N ALA A 186 -27.18 12.28 -4.30
CA ALA A 186 -28.31 13.11 -4.70
C ALA A 186 -28.13 14.62 -4.41
N ARG A 187 -27.06 15.03 -3.72
CA ARG A 187 -26.85 16.44 -3.36
C ARG A 187 -26.50 17.29 -4.59
N PRO A 188 -27.26 18.37 -4.89
CA PRO A 188 -27.04 19.20 -6.08
C PRO A 188 -25.65 19.84 -6.18
N GLY A 189 -24.99 20.07 -5.03
CA GLY A 189 -23.64 20.62 -4.95
C GLY A 189 -22.53 19.59 -4.71
N GLY A 190 -22.86 18.30 -4.85
CA GLY A 190 -21.97 17.21 -4.43
C GLY A 190 -21.83 17.09 -2.91
N PHE A 191 -20.82 16.35 -2.47
CA PHE A 191 -20.49 16.15 -1.07
C PHE A 191 -18.99 16.36 -0.84
N ASP A 192 -18.64 16.76 0.37
CA ASP A 192 -17.26 16.82 0.81
C ASP A 192 -16.92 15.54 1.58
N PHE A 193 -15.81 14.90 1.23
CA PHE A 193 -15.43 13.62 1.86
C PHE A 193 -15.23 13.76 3.37
N ARG A 194 -14.50 14.79 3.83
CA ARG A 194 -14.13 14.92 5.25
C ARG A 194 -15.32 15.33 6.10
N ARG A 195 -16.21 16.18 5.58
CA ARG A 195 -17.39 16.66 6.28
C ARG A 195 -18.54 15.66 6.24
N ASP A 196 -18.79 15.06 5.09
CA ASP A 196 -20.03 14.33 4.82
C ASP A 196 -19.87 12.80 4.83
N VAL A 197 -18.69 12.26 4.45
CA VAL A 197 -18.44 10.80 4.38
C VAL A 197 -17.70 10.30 5.61
N TRP A 198 -16.62 10.97 5.98
CA TRP A 198 -15.73 10.55 7.06
C TRP A 198 -16.45 10.29 8.40
N PRO A 199 -17.42 11.13 8.84
CA PRO A 199 -18.14 10.84 10.08
C PRO A 199 -19.00 9.57 10.02
N LEU A 200 -19.49 9.17 8.84
CA LEU A 200 -20.23 7.91 8.66
C LEU A 200 -19.29 6.71 8.72
N VAL A 201 -18.12 6.83 8.11
CA VAL A 201 -17.05 5.82 8.20
C VAL A 201 -16.59 5.63 9.64
N GLU A 202 -16.35 6.72 10.39
CA GLU A 202 -15.97 6.65 11.80
C GLU A 202 -17.05 5.97 12.66
N LYS A 203 -18.33 6.25 12.41
CA LYS A 203 -19.44 5.57 13.11
C LYS A 203 -19.50 4.09 12.79
N GLU A 204 -19.30 3.71 11.52
CA GLU A 204 -19.28 2.30 11.10
C GLU A 204 -18.12 1.54 11.76
N LEU A 205 -16.92 2.12 11.74
CA LEU A 205 -15.73 1.54 12.37
C LEU A 205 -15.87 1.46 13.90
N GLY A 206 -16.39 2.52 14.52
CA GLY A 206 -16.68 2.54 15.95
C GLY A 206 -17.70 1.47 16.34
N PHE A 207 -18.77 1.32 15.56
CA PHE A 207 -19.76 0.26 15.77
C PHE A 207 -19.15 -1.13 15.66
N ALA A 208 -18.37 -1.40 14.60
CA ALA A 208 -17.68 -2.68 14.44
C ALA A 208 -16.72 -2.96 15.60
N HIS A 209 -16.00 -1.94 16.07
CA HIS A 209 -15.10 -2.04 17.22
C HIS A 209 -15.85 -2.40 18.51
N TYR A 210 -16.88 -1.64 18.88
CA TYR A 210 -17.63 -1.90 20.11
C TYR A 210 -18.43 -3.21 20.06
N HIS A 211 -19.01 -3.54 18.91
CA HIS A 211 -19.64 -4.84 18.69
C HIS A 211 -18.65 -5.98 18.96
N ARG A 212 -17.43 -5.89 18.40
CA ARG A 212 -16.38 -6.87 18.65
C ARG A 212 -15.98 -6.90 20.12
N LEU A 213 -15.78 -5.75 20.75
CA LEU A 213 -15.38 -5.65 22.16
C LEU A 213 -16.38 -6.37 23.06
N PHE A 214 -17.68 -6.10 22.89
CA PHE A 214 -18.73 -6.70 23.74
C PHE A 214 -19.02 -8.17 23.44
N THR A 215 -18.84 -8.61 22.18
CA THR A 215 -19.04 -10.03 21.82
C THR A 215 -17.84 -10.91 22.19
N ALA A 216 -16.61 -10.38 22.10
CA ALA A 216 -15.39 -11.12 22.43
C ALA A 216 -15.03 -11.04 23.93
N HIS A 217 -15.46 -9.98 24.62
CA HIS A 217 -15.20 -9.76 26.04
C HIS A 217 -16.50 -9.38 26.78
N PRO A 218 -17.39 -10.35 27.04
CA PRO A 218 -18.67 -10.09 27.70
C PRO A 218 -18.54 -9.70 29.18
N GLU A 219 -17.39 -9.92 29.82
CA GLU A 219 -17.11 -9.40 31.15
C GLU A 219 -16.55 -7.96 31.08
N PRO A 220 -17.09 -7.00 31.86
CA PRO A 220 -16.57 -5.64 31.88
C PRO A 220 -15.11 -5.63 32.39
N PRO A 221 -14.23 -4.77 31.83
CA PRO A 221 -12.87 -4.64 32.34
C PRO A 221 -12.92 -4.29 33.82
N ARG A 222 -12.31 -5.14 34.67
CA ARG A 222 -12.17 -4.84 36.10
C ARG A 222 -11.39 -3.54 36.22
N HIS A 223 -12.01 -2.51 36.77
CA HIS A 223 -11.29 -1.32 37.20
C HIS A 223 -10.17 -1.77 38.14
N ALA A 224 -8.92 -1.65 37.69
CA ALA A 224 -7.79 -1.72 38.59
C ALA A 224 -7.94 -0.54 39.56
N GLN A 225 -8.33 -0.83 40.80
CA GLN A 225 -8.20 0.13 41.89
C GLN A 225 -6.71 0.41 42.06
N MET A 226 -6.24 1.52 41.50
CA MET A 226 -4.98 2.14 41.92
C MET A 226 -5.19 2.63 43.34
N SER A 227 -4.86 1.79 44.31
CA SER A 227 -4.67 2.21 45.69
C SER A 227 -3.42 3.09 45.72
N TYR A 228 -3.60 4.39 45.97
CA TYR A 228 -2.52 5.24 46.45
C TYR A 228 -2.35 4.96 47.95
N ALA A 229 -1.21 4.38 48.30
CA ALA A 229 -0.57 4.48 49.61
C ALA A 229 0.94 4.33 49.42
#